data_AF-A0A381I6J7-F1
#
_entry.id   AF-A0A381I6J7-F1
#
_cell.length_a   1.000
_cell.length_b   1.000
_cell.length_c   1.000
_cell.angle_alpha   90.00
_cell.angle_beta   90.00
_cell.angle_gamma   90.00
#
_symmetry.space_group_name_H-M   'P 1'
#
loop_
_entity.id
_entity.type
_entity.pdbx_description
1 polymer ?
#
loop_
_entity_poly.entity_id
_entity_poly.type
_entity_poly.pdbx_seq_one_letter_code
_entity_poly.pdbx_strand_id
1 'polypeptide(L)'
;MNKVLNWPGAKWSMSKNIVGILPKHNIYLEPYFGSGAVFFNKKACNTEILNDADKQIVNLFKCIRDNPNELMNAIYFTPYARDEYMNCNILETDNDIEKARNL
;
A
#
# COMPACT_ATOMS: atom_id res chain seq x y z
N MET A 1 4.26 -2.96 -12.61
CA MET A 1 3.03 -2.52 -11.91
C MET A 1 3.15 -1.05 -11.56
N ASN A 2 2.06 -0.31 -11.52
CA ASN A 2 2.07 1.10 -11.13
C ASN A 2 2.12 1.25 -9.61
N LYS A 3 2.68 2.36 -9.14
CA LYS A 3 2.85 2.68 -7.72
C LYS A 3 1.48 2.96 -7.10
N VAL A 4 1.14 2.22 -6.05
CA VAL A 4 -0.13 2.37 -5.32
C VAL A 4 -0.10 3.58 -4.38
N LEU A 5 1.03 3.80 -3.68
CA LEU A 5 1.16 4.84 -2.65
C LEU A 5 2.52 5.53 -2.73
N ASN A 6 2.54 6.86 -2.60
CA ASN A 6 3.75 7.66 -2.45
C ASN A 6 4.29 7.62 -1.02
N TRP A 7 5.09 6.59 -0.72
CA TRP A 7 5.70 6.44 0.60
C TRP A 7 7.15 6.94 0.65
N PRO A 8 7.59 7.64 1.72
CA PRO A 8 8.98 7.99 1.94
C PRO A 8 9.89 6.76 1.91
N GLY A 9 11.04 6.88 1.25
CA GLY A 9 12.01 5.78 1.13
C GLY A 9 11.55 4.62 0.22
N ALA A 10 10.45 4.76 -0.52
CA ALA A 10 9.97 3.72 -1.41
C ALA A 10 11.00 3.36 -2.50
N LYS A 11 11.30 2.08 -2.64
CA LYS A 11 12.38 1.57 -3.50
C LYS A 11 11.97 1.37 -4.95
N TRP A 12 11.00 2.12 -5.47
CA TRP A 12 10.46 1.91 -6.83
C TRP A 12 11.52 2.06 -7.93
N SER A 13 12.37 3.09 -7.85
CA SER A 13 13.46 3.31 -8.82
C SER A 13 14.53 2.22 -8.78
N MET A 14 14.75 1.60 -7.62
CA MET A 14 15.75 0.55 -7.41
C MET A 14 15.18 -0.87 -7.45
N SER A 15 13.86 -1.02 -7.58
CA SER A 15 13.15 -2.29 -7.46
C SER A 15 13.75 -3.36 -8.37
N LYS A 16 14.02 -3.04 -9.64
CA LYS A 16 14.64 -3.96 -10.60
C LYS A 16 16.01 -4.46 -10.16
N ASN A 17 16.85 -3.58 -9.62
CA ASN A 17 18.19 -3.95 -9.14
C ASN A 17 18.11 -4.85 -7.91
N ILE A 18 17.21 -4.52 -6.97
CA ILE A 18 16.98 -5.33 -5.76
C ILE A 18 16.44 -6.71 -6.14
N VAL A 19 15.43 -6.77 -7.02
CA VAL A 19 14.84 -8.03 -7.50
C VAL A 19 15.89 -8.88 -8.23
N GLY A 20 16.79 -8.26 -9.00
CA GLY A 20 17.84 -8.95 -9.73
C GLY A 20 18.88 -9.67 -8.85
N ILE A 21 19.03 -9.26 -7.59
CA ILE A 21 19.94 -9.90 -6.63
C ILE A 21 19.22 -10.85 -5.66
N LEU A 22 17.88 -10.95 -5.72
CA LEU A 22 17.16 -11.90 -4.87
C LEU A 22 17.52 -13.34 -5.27
N PRO A 23 17.92 -14.20 -4.31
CA PRO A 23 18.16 -15.60 -4.61
C PRO A 23 16.85 -16.29 -4.98
N LYS A 24 16.94 -17.49 -5.60
CA LYS A 24 15.75 -18.35 -5.72
C LYS A 24 15.23 -18.67 -4.32
N HIS A 25 13.94 -18.44 -4.11
CA HIS A 25 13.31 -18.62 -2.81
C HIS A 25 11.89 -19.14 -2.98
N ASN A 26 11.42 -19.89 -1.97
CA ASN A 26 10.03 -20.33 -1.86
C ASN A 26 9.23 -19.47 -0.87
N ILE A 27 9.92 -18.76 0.03
CA ILE A 27 9.34 -17.88 1.03
C ILE A 27 9.95 -16.49 0.85
N TYR A 28 9.09 -15.48 0.73
CA TYR A 28 9.46 -14.08 0.73
C TYR A 28 8.91 -13.40 1.98
N LEU A 29 9.77 -12.68 2.71
CA LEU A 29 9.40 -11.92 3.89
C LEU A 29 9.83 -10.47 3.68
N GLU A 30 8.88 -9.53 3.79
CA GLU A 30 9.14 -8.10 3.73
C GLU A 30 8.62 -7.44 5.02
N PRO A 31 9.47 -7.29 6.06
CA PRO A 31 9.06 -6.75 7.36
C PRO A 31 8.74 -5.25 7.37
N TYR A 32 9.23 -4.53 6.36
CA TYR A 32 9.11 -3.08 6.17
C TYR A 32 8.52 -2.81 4.79
N PHE A 33 7.25 -3.17 4.62
CA PHE A 33 6.59 -3.23 3.32
C PHE A 33 6.48 -1.87 2.62
N GLY A 34 6.07 -0.83 3.35
CA GLY A 34 5.78 0.49 2.82
C GLY A 34 4.82 0.42 1.64
N SER A 35 5.27 0.85 0.45
CA SER A 35 4.46 0.84 -0.78
C SER A 35 4.59 -0.44 -1.62
N GLY A 36 5.31 -1.47 -1.15
CA GLY A 36 5.43 -2.77 -1.81
C GLY A 36 6.29 -2.81 -3.08
N ALA A 37 7.22 -1.86 -3.22
CA ALA A 37 8.02 -1.71 -4.44
C ALA A 37 8.78 -2.99 -4.87
N VAL A 38 9.33 -3.75 -3.92
CA VAL A 38 10.05 -5.00 -4.25
C VAL A 38 9.06 -6.13 -4.48
N PHE A 39 8.12 -6.32 -3.55
CA PHE A 39 7.04 -7.30 -3.66
C PHE A 39 6.34 -7.30 -5.03
N PHE A 40 5.87 -6.13 -5.49
CA PHE A 40 5.13 -6.00 -6.75
C PHE A 40 5.99 -6.15 -8.01
N ASN A 41 7.32 -6.14 -7.89
CA ASN A 41 8.24 -6.27 -9.02
C ASN A 41 9.04 -7.58 -9.03
N LYS A 42 9.08 -8.35 -7.94
CA LYS A 42 9.65 -9.70 -7.95
C LYS A 42 8.65 -10.71 -8.54
N LYS A 43 9.16 -11.87 -8.96
CA LYS A 43 8.31 -13.01 -9.31
C LYS A 43 7.57 -13.49 -8.05
N ALA A 44 6.32 -13.93 -8.21
CA ALA A 44 5.59 -14.58 -7.13
C ALA A 44 6.28 -15.89 -6.72
N CYS A 45 6.29 -16.19 -5.42
CA CYS A 45 6.78 -17.45 -4.87
C CYS A 45 5.70 -18.13 -4.01
N ASN A 46 6.01 -19.29 -3.41
CA ASN A 46 5.01 -20.12 -2.74
C ASN A 46 4.37 -19.44 -1.51
N THR A 47 5.13 -18.64 -0.77
CA THR A 47 4.64 -17.98 0.44
C THR A 47 5.22 -16.59 0.56
N GLU A 48 4.37 -15.59 0.77
CA GLU A 48 4.75 -14.18 0.79
C GLU A 48 4.16 -13.54 2.05
N ILE A 49 5.04 -13.07 2.92
CA ILE A 49 4.70 -12.54 4.24
C ILE A 49 5.07 -11.06 4.23
N LEU A 50 4.04 -10.22 4.36
CA LEU A 50 4.18 -8.77 4.31
C LEU A 50 3.83 -8.19 5.66
N ASN A 51 4.69 -7.33 6.18
CA ASN A 51 4.45 -6.62 7.43
C ASN A 51 4.87 -5.16 7.30
N ASP A 52 4.19 -4.32 8.06
CA ASP A 52 4.63 -2.95 8.32
C ASP A 52 4.27 -2.58 9.76
N ALA A 53 5.06 -1.70 10.38
CA ALA A 53 4.74 -1.17 11.70
C ALA A 53 3.59 -0.16 11.61
N ASP A 54 3.45 0.52 10.46
CA ASP A 54 2.35 1.44 10.23
C ASP A 54 1.07 0.65 9.89
N LYS A 55 0.11 0.71 10.83
CA LYS A 55 -1.18 0.04 10.69
C LYS A 55 -2.00 0.58 9.52
N GLN A 56 -1.79 1.82 9.08
CA GLN A 56 -2.50 2.39 7.95
C GLN A 56 -2.06 1.75 6.64
N ILE A 57 -0.77 1.44 6.49
CA ILE A 57 -0.26 0.67 5.35
C ILE A 57 -0.95 -0.71 5.32
N VAL A 58 -0.98 -1.42 6.45
CA VAL A 58 -1.66 -2.72 6.53
C VAL A 58 -3.14 -2.60 6.19
N ASN A 59 -3.81 -1.57 6.68
CA ASN A 59 -5.22 -1.30 6.38
C ASN A 59 -5.48 -1.03 4.89
N LEU A 60 -4.67 -0.18 4.25
CA LEU A 60 -4.78 0.12 2.83
C LEU A 60 -4.72 -1.15 1.99
N PHE A 61 -3.71 -2.00 2.22
CA PHE A 61 -3.55 -3.21 1.42
C PHE A 61 -4.60 -4.28 1.74
N LYS A 62 -5.16 -4.32 2.96
CA LYS A 62 -6.36 -5.12 3.26
C LYS A 62 -7.57 -4.63 2.48
N CYS A 63 -7.83 -3.32 2.45
CA CYS A 63 -8.95 -2.74 1.69
C CYS A 63 -8.81 -2.99 0.19
N ILE A 64 -7.59 -2.86 -0.37
CA ILE A 64 -7.32 -3.20 -1.77
C ILE A 64 -7.63 -4.68 -2.06
N ARG A 65 -7.30 -5.59 -1.14
CA ARG A 65 -7.54 -7.03 -1.31
C ARG A 65 -9.01 -7.39 -1.17
N ASP A 66 -9.66 -6.89 -0.12
CA ASP A 66 -10.96 -7.37 0.32
C ASP A 66 -12.12 -6.56 -0.29
N ASN A 67 -11.94 -5.24 -0.49
CA ASN A 67 -12.99 -4.31 -0.93
C ASN A 67 -12.49 -3.31 -2.01
N PRO A 68 -11.86 -3.76 -3.10
CA PRO A 68 -11.20 -2.88 -4.07
C PRO A 68 -12.14 -1.86 -4.72
N ASN A 69 -13.37 -2.27 -5.07
CA ASN A 69 -14.34 -1.39 -5.72
C ASN A 69 -14.86 -0.30 -4.78
N GLU A 70 -15.04 -0.62 -3.51
CA GLU A 70 -15.51 0.33 -2.51
C GLU A 70 -14.45 1.40 -2.25
N LEU A 71 -13.20 0.99 -2.05
CA LEU A 71 -12.08 1.92 -1.91
C LEU A 71 -11.88 2.76 -3.18
N MET A 72 -11.92 2.15 -4.36
CA MET A 72 -11.80 2.86 -5.64
C MET A 72 -12.89 3.92 -5.79
N ASN A 73 -14.15 3.59 -5.48
CA ASN A 73 -15.25 4.54 -5.55
C ASN A 73 -15.08 5.68 -4.55
N ALA A 74 -14.68 5.37 -3.31
CA ALA A 74 -14.45 6.37 -2.27
C ALA A 74 -13.35 7.37 -2.70
N ILE A 75 -12.25 6.89 -3.28
CA ILE A 75 -11.19 7.72 -3.85
C ILE A 75 -11.71 8.53 -5.05
N TYR A 76 -12.37 7.88 -6.01
CA TYR A 76 -12.83 8.51 -7.25
C TYR A 76 -13.84 9.64 -7.01
N PHE A 77 -14.73 9.47 -6.04
CA PHE A 77 -15.76 10.46 -5.69
C PHE A 77 -15.30 11.46 -4.62
N THR A 78 -14.03 11.45 -4.21
CA THR A 78 -13.49 12.45 -3.27
C THR A 78 -13.52 13.84 -3.91
N PRO A 79 -14.23 14.83 -3.33
CA PRO A 79 -14.24 16.18 -3.85
C PRO A 79 -12.86 16.84 -3.72
N TYR A 80 -12.44 17.55 -4.77
CA TYR A 80 -11.24 18.38 -4.71
C TYR A 80 -11.55 19.71 -3.99
N ALA A 81 -11.63 19.67 -2.67
CA ALA A 81 -11.92 20.82 -1.82
C ALA A 81 -10.87 20.99 -0.71
N ARG A 82 -10.63 22.24 -0.31
CA ARG A 82 -9.74 22.55 0.82
C ARG A 82 -10.25 21.91 2.12
N ASP A 83 -11.56 21.93 2.34
CA ASP A 83 -12.16 21.38 3.56
C ASP A 83 -11.96 19.86 3.65
N GLU A 84 -12.11 19.14 2.53
CA GLU A 84 -11.79 17.70 2.45
C GLU A 84 -10.33 17.43 2.83
N TYR A 85 -9.39 18.21 2.29
CA TYR A 85 -7.96 18.09 2.61
C TYR A 85 -7.65 18.39 4.08
N MET A 86 -8.32 19.38 4.68
CA MET A 86 -8.10 19.70 6.09
C MET A 86 -8.69 18.63 7.02
N ASN A 87 -9.81 18.02 6.62
CA ASN A 87 -10.53 17.05 7.44
C ASN A 87 -9.90 15.65 7.45
N CYS A 88 -9.13 15.28 6.41
CA CYS A 88 -8.54 13.93 6.30
C CYS A 88 -7.58 13.56 7.45
N ASN A 89 -6.99 14.56 8.13
CA ASN A 89 -6.05 14.39 9.24
C ASN A 89 -6.67 14.55 10.63
N ILE A 90 -7.95 14.89 10.73
CA ILE A 90 -8.58 15.30 11.99
C ILE A 90 -9.67 14.32 12.41
N LEU A 91 -10.38 13.73 11.44
CA LEU A 91 -11.51 12.87 11.72
C LEU A 91 -11.03 11.44 12.00
N GLU A 92 -10.98 11.07 13.27
CA GLU A 92 -10.93 9.67 13.65
C GLU A 92 -12.21 8.97 13.16
N THR A 93 -12.02 7.84 12.50
CA THR A 93 -13.09 7.03 11.94
C THR A 93 -12.78 5.57 12.22
N ASP A 94 -13.81 4.78 12.49
CA ASP A 94 -13.67 3.32 12.59
C ASP A 94 -13.84 2.63 11.23
N ASN A 95 -14.17 3.38 10.18
CA ASN A 95 -14.33 2.83 8.83
C ASN A 95 -12.97 2.63 8.16
N ASP A 96 -12.61 1.37 7.92
CA ASP A 96 -11.34 0.98 7.31
C ASP A 96 -11.18 1.49 5.87
N ILE A 97 -12.26 1.62 5.10
CA ILE A 97 -12.22 2.23 3.75
C ILE A 97 -11.87 3.71 3.85
N GLU A 98 -12.47 4.43 4.79
CA GLU A 98 -12.21 5.85 4.98
C GLU A 98 -10.77 6.10 5.46
N LYS A 99 -10.26 5.25 6.37
CA LYS A 99 -8.84 5.27 6.74
C LYS A 99 -7.93 5.04 5.54
N ALA A 100 -8.27 4.10 4.66
CA ALA A 100 -7.49 3.81 3.46
C ALA A 100 -7.57 4.92 2.40
N ARG A 101 -8.72 5.61 2.30
CA ARG A 101 -8.91 6.76 1.40
C ARG A 101 -8.08 7.97 1.82
N ASN A 102 -7.91 8.18 3.13
CA ASN A 102 -7.21 9.33 3.70
C ASN A 102 -5.67 9.16 3.79
N LEU A 103 -5.14 7.99 3.44
CA LEU A 103 -3.70 7.66 3.47
C LEU A 103 -2.95 8.18 2.23
#